data_AF-A0A939YC04-F1
#
_entry.id   AF-A0A939YC04-F1
#
_cell.length_a   1.000
_cell.length_b   1.000
_cell.length_c   1.000
_cell.angle_alpha   90.00
_cell.angle_beta   90.00
_cell.angle_gamma   90.00
#
_symmetry.space_group_name_H-M   'P 1'
#
loop_
_entity.id
_entity.type
_entity.pdbx_description
1 polymer ?
#
loop_
_entity_poly.entity_id
_entity_poly.type
_entity_poly.pdbx_seq_one_letter_code
_entity_poly.pdbx_strand_id
1 'polypeptide(L)' 'MEKLSLNVLREKYLEFFASKGHLRMDSFPLVPQNDNSLLLINAGMAPLKPYFT' A
#
# COMPACT_ATOMS: atom_id res chain seq x y z
N MET A 1 0.71 21.36 18.00
CA MET A 1 0.86 20.18 17.12
C MET A 1 1.44 20.67 15.81
N GLU A 2 2.55 20.08 15.36
CA GLU A 2 3.14 20.44 14.07
C GLU A 2 2.19 20.03 12.94
N LYS A 3 1.98 20.90 11.95
CA LYS A 3 1.14 20.59 10.79
C LYS A 3 1.96 19.79 9.79
N LEU A 4 1.79 18.47 9.79
CA LEU A 4 2.43 17.59 8.81
C LEU A 4 1.66 17.65 7.47
N SER A 5 2.39 17.71 6.36
CA SER A 5 1.79 17.54 5.04
C SER A 5 1.50 16.06 4.77
N LEU A 6 0.58 15.79 3.84
CA LEU A 6 0.19 14.42 3.47
C LEU A 6 1.39 13.58 3.01
N ASN A 7 2.30 14.18 2.23
CA ASN A 7 3.49 13.49 1.75
C ASN A 7 4.49 13.21 2.87
N VAL A 8 4.65 14.14 3.82
CA VAL A 8 5.51 13.93 5.00
C VAL A 8 4.96 12.82 5.90
N LEU A 9 3.65 12.78 6.12
CA LEU A 9 3.03 11.72 6.92
C LEU A 9 3.17 10.35 6.25
N ARG A 10 2.96 10.28 4.92
CA ARG A 10 3.18 9.06 4.14
C ARG A 10 4.62 8.57 4.27
N GLU A 11 5.59 9.46 4.11
CA GLU A 11 7.01 9.09 4.19
C GLU A 11 7.37 8.56 5.58
N LYS A 12 6.97 9.26 6.65
CA LYS A 12 7.21 8.81 8.03
C LYS A 12 6.65 7.41 8.31
N TYR A 13 5.46 7.10 7.78
CA TYR A 13 4.86 5.78 7.93
C TYR A 13 5.67 4.70 7.19
N LEU A 14 6.07 4.97 5.95
CA LEU A 14 6.85 4.03 5.12
C LEU A 14 8.24 3.80 5.71
N GLU A 15 8.93 4.86 6.15
CA GLU A 15 10.25 4.79 6.80
C GLU A 15 10.21 3.97 8.09
N PHE A 16 9.16 4.13 8.90
CA PHE A 16 9.01 3.37 10.14
C PHE A 16 9.01 1.86 9.88
N PHE A 17 8.19 1.37 8.95
CA PHE A 17 8.12 -0.06 8.65
C PHE A 17 9.36 -0.57 7.88
N ALA A 18 9.92 0.25 6.98
CA ALA A 18 11.18 -0.07 6.32
C ALA A 18 12.32 -0.25 7.33
N SER A 19 12.40 0.59 8.36
CA SER A 19 13.39 0.46 9.45
C SER A 19 13.24 -0.83 10.27
N LYS A 20 12.08 -1.49 10.20
CA LYS A 20 11.79 -2.80 10.81
C LYS A 20 11.99 -3.96 9.85
N GLY A 21 12.56 -3.74 8.67
CA GLY A 21 12.82 -4.76 7.66
C GLY A 21 11.64 -5.08 6.75
N HIS A 22 10.57 -4.27 6.74
CA HIS A 22 9.46 -4.47 5.81
C HIS A 22 9.84 -3.95 4.41
N LEU A 23 9.49 -4.70 3.37
CA LEU A 23 9.68 -4.27 1.99
C LEU A 23 8.78 -3.08 1.66
N ARG A 24 9.38 -1.97 1.22
CA ARG A 24 8.66 -0.83 0.65
C ARG A 24 8.38 -1.11 -0.82
N MET A 25 7.14 -0.91 -1.25
CA MET A 25 6.70 -1.06 -2.64
C MET A 25 5.85 0.13 -3.06
N ASP A 26 5.79 0.37 -4.37
CA ASP A 26 4.88 1.34 -4.96
C ASP A 26 3.42 0.88 -4.85
N SER A 27 2.49 1.84 -4.91
CA SER A 27 1.06 1.52 -4.96
C SER A 27 0.71 0.78 -6.25
N PHE A 28 -0.18 -0.20 -6.11
CA PHE A 28 -0.78 -0.90 -7.24
C PHE A 28 -1.77 0.01 -8.01
N PRO A 29 -2.06 -0.27 -9.29
CA PRO A 29 -3.06 0.45 -10.07
C PRO A 29 -4.44 0.42 -9.42
N LEU A 30 -5.26 1.45 -9.62
CA LEU A 30 -6.63 1.48 -9.11
C LEU A 30 -7.51 0.37 -9.70
N VAL A 31 -7.31 0.06 -10.99
CA VAL A 31 -8.02 -1.01 -11.69
C VAL A 31 -7.23 -2.31 -11.52
N PRO A 32 -7.85 -3.38 -10.99
CA PRO A 32 -7.16 -4.65 -10.77
C PRO A 32 -6.72 -5.28 -12.09
N GLN A 33 -5.56 -5.94 -12.06
CA GLN A 33 -5.06 -6.71 -13.19
C GLN A 33 -5.25 -8.20 -12.88
N ASN A 34 -5.86 -8.93 -13.81
CA ASN A 34 -6.08 -10.37 -13.70
C ASN A 34 -6.95 -10.81 -12.50
N ASP A 35 -7.82 -9.94 -11.98
CA ASP A 35 -8.82 -10.28 -10.96
C ASP A 35 -10.22 -9.87 -11.43
N ASN A 36 -10.97 -10.86 -11.94
CA ASN A 36 -12.34 -10.66 -12.43
C ASN A 36 -13.38 -10.52 -11.30
N SER A 37 -12.98 -10.69 -10.03
CA SER A 37 -13.89 -10.58 -8.89
C SER A 37 -14.02 -9.16 -8.33
N LEU A 38 -13.15 -8.23 -8.76
CA LEU A 38 -13.11 -6.85 -8.28
C LEU A 38 -13.23 -5.86 -9.44
N LEU A 39 -14.02 -4.80 -9.22
CA LEU A 39 -14.07 -3.66 -10.14
C LEU A 39 -12.93 -2.67 -9.89
N LEU A 40 -12.60 -2.41 -8.62
CA LEU A 40 -11.55 -1.49 -8.18
C LEU A 40 -10.80 -2.07 -6.97
N ILE A 41 -9.52 -1.71 -6.82
CA ILE A 41 -8.73 -2.04 -5.63
C ILE A 41 -9.23 -1.19 -4.46
N ASN A 42 -9.91 -1.84 -3.51
CA ASN A 42 -10.53 -1.18 -2.35
C ASN A 42 -9.65 -1.19 -1.09
N ALA A 43 -8.63 -2.05 -1.04
CA ALA A 43 -7.77 -2.25 0.12
C ALA A 43 -6.36 -2.67 -0.30
N GLY A 44 -5.37 -2.33 0.52
CA GLY A 44 -3.96 -2.66 0.26
C GLY A 44 -3.64 -4.17 0.26
N MET A 45 -4.53 -5.00 0.82
CA MET A 45 -4.37 -6.46 0.81
C MET A 45 -4.84 -7.13 -0.49
N ALA A 46 -5.71 -6.48 -1.27
CA ALA A 46 -6.31 -7.09 -2.45
C ALA A 46 -5.27 -7.52 -3.51
N PRO A 47 -4.24 -6.71 -3.84
CA PRO A 47 -3.17 -7.11 -4.77
C PRO A 47 -2.31 -8.27 -4.24
N LEU A 48 -2.33 -8.51 -2.94
CA LEU A 48 -1.50 -9.52 -2.27
C LEU A 48 -2.22 -10.86 -2.09
N LYS A 49 -3.48 -10.97 -2.55
CA LYS A 49 -4.28 -12.20 -2.50
C LYS A 49 -3.52 -13.47 -2.95
N PRO A 50 -2.69 -13.46 -4.01
CA PRO A 50 -1.94 -14.65 -4.43
C PRO A 50 -0.88 -15.15 -3.44
N TYR A 51 -0.50 -14.36 -2.44
CA TYR A 51 0.51 -14.73 -1.43
C TYR A 51 -0.08 -15.26 -0.12
N PHE A 52 -1.41 -15.19 0.05
CA PHE A 52 -2.09 -15.60 1.28
C PHE A 52 -2.73 -17.00 1.21
N THR A 53 -2.51 -17.73 0.12
CA THR A 53 -3.00 -19.10 -0.08
C THR A 53 -2.06 -20.15 0.49
#